data_AF-A0A920LTP5-F1
#
_entry.id   AF-A0A920LTP5-F1
#
_cell.length_a   1.000
_cell.length_b   1.000
_cell.length_c   1.000
_cell.angle_alpha   90.00
_cell.angle_beta   90.00
_cell.angle_gamma   90.00
#
_symmetry.space_group_name_H-M   'P 1'
#
loop_
_entity.id
_entity.type
_entity.pdbx_description
1 polymer ?
#
loop_
_entity_poly.entity_id
_entity_poly.type
_entity_poly.pdbx_seq_one_letter_code
_entity_poly.pdbx_strand_id
1 'polypeptide(L)' 'MNLISEIAEVYSNYNYSTEILVASVRSVQHVVDAALVGADVATIPPKIMLQMYKHPLTDKGLADFLADWKSTGQSIL' A
#
# COMPACT_ATOMS: atom_id res chain seq x y z
N MET A 1 -3.74 -11.64 -10.26
CA MET A 1 -4.85 -11.40 -9.31
C MET A 1 -6.23 -11.80 -9.88
N ASN A 2 -6.28 -12.60 -10.97
CA ASN A 2 -7.52 -12.84 -11.73
C ASN A 2 -8.63 -13.48 -10.89
N LEU A 3 -8.31 -14.48 -10.07
CA LEU A 3 -9.29 -15.12 -9.20
C LEU A 3 -10.00 -14.12 -8.26
N ILE A 4 -9.26 -13.21 -7.64
CA ILE A 4 -9.85 -12.22 -6.73
C ILE A 4 -10.70 -11.22 -7.52
N SER A 5 -10.28 -10.83 -8.72
CA SER A 5 -11.07 -9.99 -9.61
C SER A 5 -12.41 -10.63 -10.00
N GLU A 6 -12.40 -11.92 -10.33
CA GLU A 6 -13.61 -12.68 -10.65
C GLU A 6 -14.56 -12.77 -9.43
N ILE A 7 -14.02 -12.97 -8.23
CA ILE A 7 -14.80 -12.96 -6.99
C ILE A 7 -15.43 -11.59 -6.74
N ALA A 8 -14.65 -10.50 -6.91
CA ALA A 8 -15.15 -9.14 -6.75
C ALA A 8 -16.27 -8.82 -7.74
N GLU A 9 -16.13 -9.23 -9.00
CA GLU A 9 -17.16 -9.08 -10.01
C GLU A 9 -18.46 -9.82 -9.61
N VAL A 10 -18.35 -11.10 -9.21
CA VAL A 10 -19.50 -11.88 -8.72
C VAL A 10 -20.18 -11.18 -7.55
N TYR A 11 -19.42 -10.69 -6.58
CA TYR A 11 -19.99 -10.07 -5.38
C TYR A 11 -20.71 -8.76 -5.70
N SER A 12 -20.14 -7.96 -6.61
CA SER A 12 -20.77 -6.73 -7.10
C SER A 12 -22.06 -7.00 -7.87
N ASN A 13 -22.10 -8.04 -8.70
CA ASN A 13 -23.25 -8.38 -9.54
C ASN A 13 -24.49 -8.79 -8.74
N TYR A 14 -24.29 -9.39 -7.57
CA TYR A 14 -25.38 -9.90 -6.73
C TYR A 14 -25.59 -9.09 -5.44
N ASN A 15 -24.93 -7.94 -5.31
CA ASN A 15 -25.02 -7.06 -4.15
C ASN A 15 -24.83 -7.81 -2.81
N TYR A 16 -23.87 -8.74 -2.76
CA TYR A 16 -23.55 -9.40 -1.50
C TYR A 16 -22.96 -8.40 -0.51
N SER A 17 -23.39 -8.49 0.75
CA SER A 17 -22.82 -7.70 1.86
C SER A 17 -21.52 -8.30 2.42
N THR A 18 -21.07 -9.42 1.87
CA THR A 18 -19.87 -10.13 2.32
C THR A 18 -18.63 -9.39 1.83
N GLU A 19 -17.68 -9.15 2.74
CA GLU A 19 -16.41 -8.51 2.42
C GLU A 19 -15.37 -9.52 1.89
N ILE A 20 -14.53 -9.07 0.96
CA ILE A 20 -13.45 -9.84 0.36
C ILE A 20 -12.17 -9.62 1.16
N LEU A 21 -11.75 -10.66 1.87
CA LEU A 21 -10.47 -10.70 2.58
C LEU A 21 -9.41 -11.42 1.74
N VAL A 22 -8.47 -10.66 1.16
CA VAL A 22 -7.33 -11.22 0.43
C VAL A 22 -6.28 -11.72 1.41
N ALA A 23 -5.95 -13.01 1.31
CA ALA A 23 -4.95 -13.69 2.14
C ALA A 23 -3.74 -14.17 1.32
N SER A 24 -2.74 -14.72 2.01
CA SER A 24 -1.53 -15.28 1.39
C SER A 24 -0.77 -14.25 0.53
N VAL A 25 -0.74 -12.99 0.96
CA VAL A 25 0.07 -11.94 0.33
C VAL A 25 1.55 -12.29 0.43
N ARG A 26 2.27 -12.26 -0.71
CA ARG A 26 3.70 -12.64 -0.80
C ARG A 26 4.62 -11.52 -1.29
N SER A 27 4.07 -10.41 -1.78
CA SER A 27 4.83 -9.29 -2.33
C SER A 27 4.08 -7.98 -2.13
N VAL A 28 4.78 -6.86 -2.25
CA VAL A 28 4.16 -5.52 -2.29
C VAL A 28 3.16 -5.43 -3.45
N GLN A 29 3.50 -5.98 -4.62
CA GLN A 29 2.60 -5.97 -5.77
C GLN A 29 1.28 -6.72 -5.51
N HIS A 30 1.29 -7.82 -4.74
CA HIS A 30 0.03 -8.48 -4.36
C HIS A 30 -0.90 -7.55 -3.56
N VAL A 31 -0.36 -6.67 -2.71
CA VAL A 31 -1.17 -5.71 -1.96
C VAL A 31 -1.75 -4.64 -2.89
N VAL A 32 -0.93 -4.13 -3.81
CA VAL A 32 -1.36 -3.16 -4.83
C VAL A 32 -2.47 -3.76 -5.69
N ASP A 33 -2.26 -4.96 -6.21
CA ASP A 33 -3.24 -5.65 -7.05
C ASP A 33 -4.53 -5.93 -6.29
N ALA A 34 -4.45 -6.35 -5.01
CA ALA A 34 -5.61 -6.59 -4.16
C ALA A 34 -6.44 -5.31 -3.95
N ALA A 35 -5.78 -4.18 -3.71
CA ALA A 35 -6.46 -2.89 -3.59
C ALA A 35 -7.11 -2.46 -4.91
N LEU A 36 -6.44 -2.67 -6.05
CA LEU A 36 -6.96 -2.28 -7.37
C LEU A 36 -8.17 -3.11 -7.81
N VAL A 37 -8.26 -4.38 -7.41
CA VAL A 37 -9.43 -5.23 -7.70
C VAL A 37 -10.61 -4.98 -6.77
N GLY A 38 -10.47 -4.06 -5.80
CA GLY A 38 -11.54 -3.70 -4.87
C GLY A 38 -11.70 -4.68 -3.70
N ALA A 39 -10.63 -5.34 -3.25
CA ALA A 39 -10.69 -6.10 -2.01
C ALA A 39 -10.92 -5.17 -0.80
N ASP A 40 -11.85 -5.55 0.07
CA ASP A 40 -12.19 -4.77 1.27
C ASP A 40 -11.10 -4.84 2.35
N VAL A 41 -10.49 -6.03 2.51
CA VAL A 41 -9.49 -6.31 3.55
C VAL A 41 -8.35 -7.15 3.00
N ALA A 42 -7.14 -6.96 3.53
CA ALA A 42 -6.01 -7.85 3.26
C ALA A 42 -5.28 -8.25 4.55
N THR A 43 -4.93 -9.53 4.68
CA THR A 43 -4.01 -10.00 5.73
C THR A 43 -2.59 -10.05 5.17
N ILE A 44 -1.71 -9.21 5.73
CA ILE A 44 -0.40 -8.91 5.16
C ILE A 44 0.70 -9.31 6.16
N PRO A 45 1.72 -10.09 5.75
CA PRO A 45 2.87 -10.37 6.61
C PRO A 45 3.59 -9.07 7.02
N PRO A 46 4.07 -8.93 8.28
CA PRO A 46 4.73 -7.71 8.74
C PRO A 46 5.92 -7.26 7.86
N LYS A 47 6.66 -8.22 7.28
CA LYS A 47 7.75 -7.93 6.34
C LYS A 47 7.27 -7.15 5.11
N ILE A 48 6.13 -7.53 4.52
CA ILE A 48 5.58 -6.87 3.33
C ILE A 48 5.07 -5.47 3.71
N MET A 49 4.40 -5.33 4.86
CA MET A 49 3.97 -4.02 5.38
C MET A 49 5.15 -3.05 5.51
N LEU A 50 6.27 -3.49 6.09
CA LEU A 50 7.47 -2.65 6.22
C LEU A 50 8.11 -2.29 4.88
N GLN A 51 8.04 -3.18 3.89
CA GLN A 51 8.52 -2.90 2.53
C GLN A 51 7.68 -1.82 1.84
N MET A 52 6.36 -1.81 2.05
CA MET A 52 5.47 -0.78 1.48
C MET A 52 5.78 0.63 2.00
N TYR A 53 6.27 0.74 3.24
CA TYR A 53 6.62 2.02 3.85
C TYR A 53 7.92 2.63 3.27
N LYS A 54 8.84 1.81 2.77
CA LYS A 54 10.18 2.24 2.36
C LYS A 54 10.24 2.54 0.87
N HIS A 55 10.57 3.77 0.50
CA HIS A 55 10.73 4.19 -0.88
C HIS A 55 12.01 5.02 -1.09
N PRO A 56 12.93 4.63 -2.00
CA PRO A 56 14.22 5.32 -2.18
C PRO A 56 14.11 6.81 -2.50
N LEU A 57 13.09 7.23 -3.27
CA LEU A 57 12.89 8.64 -3.59
C LEU A 57 12.34 9.45 -2.42
N THR A 58 11.62 8.81 -1.49
CA THR A 58 11.14 9.47 -0.28
C THR A 58 12.29 9.74 0.67
N ASP A 59 13.17 8.74 0.87
CA ASP A 59 14.38 8.89 1.69
C ASP A 59 15.30 9.98 1.10
N LYS A 60 15.49 9.97 -0.24
CA LYS A 60 16.27 11.00 -0.94
C LYS A 60 15.64 12.39 -0.78
N GLY A 61 14.34 12.52 -1.05
CA GLY A 61 13.65 13.80 -0.95
C GLY A 61 13.67 14.38 0.46
N LEU A 62 13.56 13.54 1.49
CA LEU A 62 13.69 13.98 2.88
C LEU A 62 15.11 14.44 3.21
N ALA A 63 16.13 13.73 2.72
CA ALA A 63 17.53 14.13 2.92
C ALA A 63 17.82 15.48 2.25
N ASP A 64 17.35 15.67 1.01
CA ASP A 64 17.51 16.92 0.27
C ASP A 64 16.77 18.07 0.99
N PHE A 65 15.52 17.84 1.42
CA PHE A 65 14.74 18.81 2.20
C PHE A 65 15.45 19.26 3.49
N LEU A 66 16.03 18.31 4.25
CA LEU A 66 16.76 18.62 5.48
C LEU A 66 18.07 19.38 5.20
N ALA A 67 18.74 19.11 4.08
CA ALA A 67 19.93 19.84 3.66
C ALA A 67 19.58 21.30 3.30
N ASP A 68 18.49 21.48 2.55
CA ASP A 68 17.97 22.81 2.20
C ASP A 68 17.57 23.59 3.45
N TRP A 69 16.84 22.97 4.38
CA TRP A 69 16.47 23.60 5.66
C TRP A 69 17.71 24.06 6.43
N LYS A 70 18.71 23.19 6.56
CA LYS A 70 19.98 23.51 7.24
C LYS A 70 20.70 24.67 6.58
N SER A 71 20.63 24.80 5.25
CA SER A 71 21.26 25.90 4.51
C SER A 71 20.66 27.28 4.80
N THR A 72 19.41 27.34 5.29
CA THR A 72 18.75 28.60 5.65
C THR A 72 19.33 29.27 6.90
N GLY A 73 20.00 28.49 7.77
CA GLY A 73 20.50 28.96 9.07
C GLY A 73 19.40 29.29 10.10
N GLN A 74 18.14 28.97 9.82
CA GLN A 74 17.01 29.22 10.71
C GLN A 74 16.90 28.13 11.79
N SER A 75 16.58 28.53 13.04
CA SER A 75 16.23 27.61 14.12
C SER A 75 14.73 27.69 14.41
N ILE A 76 14.11 26.53 14.66
CA ILE A 76 12.77 26.48 15.24
C ILE A 76 12.97 26.27 16.74
N LEU A 77 12.91 27.39 17.47
CA LEU A 77 13.25 27.57 18.90
C LEU A 77 14.77 27.58 19.20
#